data_AF-A0A3Q8J4J7-F1
#
_entry.id   AF-A0A3Q8J4J7-F1
#
_cell.length_a   1.000
_cell.length_b   1.000
_cell.length_c   1.000
_cell.angle_alpha   90.00
_cell.angle_beta   90.00
_cell.angle_gamma   90.00
#
_symmetry.space_group_name_H-M   'P 1'
#
loop_
_entity.id
_entity.type
_entity.pdbx_description
1 polymer ?
#
loop_
_entity_poly.entity_id
_entity_poly.type
_entity_poly.pdbx_seq_one_letter_code
_entity_poly.pdbx_strand_id
1 'polypeptide(L)'
;LTAKALGLELEQKNINLLAGDHLTPEFMKLNPQHTIPVLDDDGTIITESHAIMIYLVTKYGKDDTLYPKDPVQQARVNAALHFESGVLFARMRFIF
;
A
#
# COMPACT_ATOMS: atom_id res chain seq x y z
N LEU A 1 3.50 5.39 7.06
CA LEU A 1 3.76 4.87 8.43
C LEU A 1 4.72 3.69 8.41
N THR A 2 4.40 2.63 7.66
CA THR A 2 5.24 1.41 7.54
C THR A 2 6.68 1.69 7.16
N ALA A 3 6.94 2.50 6.12
CA ALA A 3 8.31 2.85 5.73
C ALA A 3 9.11 3.50 6.88
N LYS A 4 8.50 4.44 7.62
CA LYS A 4 9.12 5.06 8.81
C LYS A 4 9.41 4.02 9.90
N ALA A 5 8.49 3.09 10.16
CA ALA A 5 8.70 2.02 11.14
C ALA A 5 9.85 1.07 10.73
N LEU A 6 10.08 0.91 9.43
CA LEU A 6 11.20 0.15 8.86
C LEU A 6 12.50 0.97 8.74
N GLY A 7 12.47 2.27 9.02
CA GLY A 7 13.62 3.16 8.83
C GLY A 7 13.95 3.42 7.35
N LEU A 8 12.97 3.30 6.46
CA LEU A 8 13.09 3.57 5.03
C LEU A 8 12.74 5.03 4.72
N GLU A 9 13.55 5.67 3.90
CA GLU A 9 13.23 6.95 3.28
C GLU A 9 12.48 6.70 1.97
N LEU A 10 11.42 7.47 1.72
CA LEU A 10 10.63 7.39 0.49
C LEU A 10 10.73 8.71 -0.26
N GLU A 11 11.10 8.64 -1.53
CA GLU A 11 10.88 9.75 -2.46
C GLU A 11 9.38 9.86 -2.75
N GLN A 12 8.76 10.96 -2.31
CA GLN A 12 7.32 11.18 -2.52
C GLN A 12 7.09 11.94 -3.83
N LYS A 13 6.36 11.31 -4.75
CA LYS A 13 5.83 11.95 -5.95
C LYS A 13 4.35 12.26 -5.74
N ASN A 14 4.01 13.54 -5.68
CA ASN A 14 2.64 13.99 -5.44
C ASN A 14 1.77 13.73 -6.68
N ILE A 15 0.60 13.15 -6.46
CA ILE A 15 -0.45 12.96 -7.47
C ILE A 15 -1.67 13.71 -6.99
N ASN A 16 -2.05 14.80 -7.68
CA ASN A 16 -3.21 15.58 -7.32
C ASN A 16 -4.49 14.92 -7.85
N LEU A 17 -5.24 14.29 -6.95
CA LEU A 17 -6.48 13.61 -7.31
C LEU A 17 -7.56 14.58 -7.82
N LEU A 18 -7.64 15.80 -7.26
CA LEU A 18 -8.61 16.81 -7.68
C LEU A 18 -8.32 17.38 -9.06
N ALA A 19 -7.03 17.45 -9.44
CA ALA A 19 -6.62 17.84 -10.79
C ALA A 19 -6.70 16.69 -11.80
N GLY A 20 -6.95 15.46 -11.34
CA GLY A 20 -7.07 14.29 -12.22
C GLY A 20 -5.74 13.66 -12.63
N ASP A 21 -4.63 13.94 -11.94
CA ASP A 21 -3.29 13.43 -12.31
C ASP A 21 -3.23 11.89 -12.38
N HIS A 22 -4.00 11.21 -11.54
CA HIS A 22 -4.16 9.75 -11.50
C HIS A 22 -4.87 9.17 -12.74
N LEU A 23 -5.52 10.01 -13.56
CA LEU A 23 -6.22 9.62 -14.78
C LEU A 23 -5.38 9.80 -16.04
N THR A 24 -4.14 10.28 -15.90
CA THR A 24 -3.22 10.44 -17.04
C THR A 24 -2.79 9.07 -17.61
N PRO A 25 -2.55 8.96 -18.92
CA PRO A 25 -2.03 7.73 -19.52
C PRO A 25 -0.72 7.25 -18.88
N GLU A 26 0.12 8.18 -18.41
CA GLU A 26 1.37 7.89 -17.73
C GLU A 26 1.13 7.20 -16.39
N PHE A 27 0.19 7.68 -15.57
CA PHE A 27 -0.13 7.06 -14.29
C PHE A 27 -0.87 5.73 -14.48
N MET A 28 -1.80 5.65 -15.42
CA MET A 28 -2.55 4.42 -15.70
C MET A 28 -1.66 3.26 -16.19
N LYS A 29 -0.51 3.56 -16.82
CA LYS A 29 0.51 2.53 -17.13
C LYS A 29 1.12 1.92 -15.87
N LEU A 30 1.23 2.68 -14.78
CA LEU A 30 1.73 2.19 -13.49
C LEU A 30 0.64 1.42 -12.74
N ASN A 31 -0.58 1.98 -12.72
CA ASN A 31 -1.72 1.37 -12.05
C ASN A 31 -2.99 1.50 -12.93
N PRO A 32 -3.42 0.42 -13.59
CA PRO A 32 -4.66 0.43 -14.40
C PRO A 32 -5.92 0.77 -13.60
N GLN A 33 -5.90 0.58 -12.27
CA GLN A 33 -7.01 0.97 -11.39
C GLN A 33 -6.98 2.45 -10.99
N HIS A 34 -5.96 3.20 -11.45
CA HIS A 34 -5.79 4.64 -11.24
C HIS A 34 -6.01 5.09 -9.78
N THR A 35 -5.47 4.32 -8.82
CA THR A 35 -5.51 4.64 -7.38
C THR A 35 -4.11 4.90 -6.83
N ILE A 36 -4.05 5.68 -5.76
CA ILE A 36 -2.87 5.82 -4.91
C ILE A 36 -3.07 5.05 -3.60
N PRO A 37 -2.00 4.57 -2.94
CA PRO A 37 -0.59 4.70 -3.32
C PRO A 37 -0.13 3.69 -4.40
N VAL A 38 0.98 4.02 -5.06
CA VAL A 38 1.79 3.13 -5.92
C VAL A 38 3.24 3.25 -5.44
N LEU A 39 3.93 2.13 -5.30
CA LEU A 39 5.35 2.05 -5.00
C LEU A 39 6.11 1.68 -6.28
N ASP A 40 7.19 2.39 -6.55
CA ASP A 40 8.22 2.01 -7.50
C ASP A 40 9.50 1.70 -6.70
N ASP A 41 9.89 0.44 -6.69
CA ASP A 41 11.09 -0.05 -6.03
C ASP A 41 12.09 -0.51 -7.10
N ASP A 42 12.93 0.41 -7.55
CA ASP A 42 13.92 0.24 -8.64
C ASP A 42 13.34 -0.36 -9.93
N GLY A 43 12.19 0.17 -10.39
CA GLY A 43 11.46 -0.29 -11.57
C GLY A 43 10.45 -1.40 -11.28
N THR A 44 10.39 -1.90 -10.05
CA THR A 44 9.36 -2.87 -9.63
C THR A 44 8.13 -2.12 -9.13
N ILE A 45 7.05 -2.17 -9.90
CA ILE A 45 5.81 -1.48 -9.58
C ILE A 45 4.90 -2.35 -8.70
N ILE A 46 4.48 -1.79 -7.58
CA ILE A 46 3.55 -2.43 -6.63
C ILE A 46 2.43 -1.45 -6.35
N THR A 47 1.19 -1.92 -6.53
CA THR A 47 -0.02 -1.15 -6.30
C THR A 47 -0.73 -1.66 -5.05
N GLU A 48 -1.65 -0.85 -4.52
CA GLU A 48 -2.45 -1.14 -3.32
C GLU A 48 -1.67 -1.03 -2.00
N SER A 49 -2.24 -0.31 -1.04
CA SER A 49 -1.56 0.04 0.21
C SER A 49 -1.18 -1.15 1.07
N HIS A 50 -2.06 -2.13 1.24
CA HIS A 50 -1.79 -3.32 2.06
C HIS A 50 -0.72 -4.21 1.43
N ALA A 51 -0.77 -4.41 0.11
CA ALA A 51 0.25 -5.13 -0.64
C ALA A 51 1.61 -4.44 -0.55
N ILE A 52 1.66 -3.11 -0.71
CA ILE A 52 2.89 -2.32 -0.52
C ILE A 52 3.44 -2.49 0.90
N MET A 53 2.59 -2.41 1.93
CA MET A 53 3.01 -2.59 3.32
C MET A 53 3.60 -3.99 3.56
N ILE A 54 2.92 -5.04 3.10
CA ILE A 54 3.40 -6.43 3.21
C ILE A 54 4.73 -6.60 2.47
N TYR A 55 4.86 -6.06 1.25
CA TYR A 55 6.08 -6.13 0.47
C TYR A 55 7.26 -5.46 1.18
N LEU A 56 7.08 -4.24 1.67
CA LEU A 56 8.13 -3.50 2.36
C LEU A 56 8.61 -4.23 3.62
N VAL A 57 7.69 -4.76 4.44
CA VAL A 57 8.06 -5.56 5.62
C VAL A 57 8.75 -6.85 5.22
N THR A 58 8.28 -7.53 4.17
CA THR A 58 8.86 -8.79 3.71
C THR A 58 10.27 -8.62 3.15
N LYS A 59 10.52 -7.55 2.38
CA LYS A 59 11.80 -7.30 1.70
C LYS A 59 12.82 -6.59 2.60
N TYR A 60 12.39 -5.63 3.40
CA TYR A 60 13.28 -4.73 4.14
C TYR A 60 13.16 -4.83 5.67
N GLY A 61 12.21 -5.62 6.19
CA GLY A 61 12.07 -5.86 7.63
C GLY A 61 13.28 -6.58 8.22
N LYS A 62 13.78 -6.05 9.34
CA LYS A 62 14.84 -6.71 10.13
C LYS A 62 14.30 -7.93 10.91
N ASP A 63 13.01 -7.91 11.19
CA ASP A 63 12.23 -8.96 11.84
C ASP A 63 10.81 -8.97 11.24
N ASP A 64 9.97 -9.89 11.70
CA ASP A 64 8.60 -10.07 11.23
C ASP A 64 7.55 -9.50 12.21
N THR A 65 7.94 -8.63 13.14
CA THR A 65 7.05 -8.09 14.17
C THR A 65 5.86 -7.33 13.58
N LEU A 66 6.08 -6.62 12.45
CA LEU A 66 5.02 -5.86 11.77
C LEU A 66 4.12 -6.72 10.87
N TYR A 67 4.62 -7.87 10.40
CA TYR A 67 3.88 -8.80 9.56
C TYR A 67 4.43 -10.22 9.76
N PRO A 68 3.89 -10.97 10.74
CA PRO A 68 4.45 -12.26 11.16
C PRO A 68 4.50 -13.28 10.03
N LYS A 69 5.53 -14.15 10.05
CA LYS A 69 5.64 -15.29 9.12
C LYS A 69 4.93 -16.55 9.63
N ASP A 70 4.65 -16.62 10.93
CA ASP A 70 3.81 -17.69 11.49
C ASP A 70 2.43 -17.68 10.82
N PRO A 71 1.97 -18.79 10.22
CA PRO A 71 0.73 -18.81 9.44
C PRO A 71 -0.51 -18.37 10.23
N VAL A 72 -0.60 -18.72 11.52
CA VAL A 72 -1.78 -18.40 12.35
C VAL A 72 -1.82 -16.92 12.69
N GLN A 73 -0.69 -16.33 13.08
CA GLN A 73 -0.59 -14.90 13.34
C GLN A 73 -0.77 -14.08 12.05
N GLN A 74 -0.16 -14.51 10.95
CA GLN A 74 -0.31 -13.88 9.65
C GLN A 74 -1.77 -13.86 9.19
N ALA A 75 -2.51 -14.97 9.36
CA ALA A 75 -3.92 -15.03 9.02
C ALA A 75 -4.76 -14.01 9.82
N ARG A 76 -4.42 -13.75 11.09
CA ARG A 76 -5.08 -12.73 11.91
C ARG A 76 -4.80 -11.31 11.40
N VAL A 77 -3.55 -11.02 11.01
CA VAL A 77 -3.20 -9.74 10.39
C VAL A 77 -3.94 -9.57 9.08
N ASN A 78 -3.94 -10.58 8.20
CA ASN A 78 -4.65 -10.54 6.92
C ASN A 78 -6.16 -10.30 7.10
N ALA A 79 -6.79 -10.95 8.08
CA ALA A 79 -8.19 -10.69 8.41
C ALA A 79 -8.44 -9.22 8.78
N ALA A 80 -7.53 -8.60 9.55
CA ALA A 80 -7.62 -7.19 9.91
C ALA A 80 -7.38 -6.25 8.70
N LEU A 81 -6.42 -6.55 7.81
CA LEU A 81 -6.17 -5.77 6.59
C LEU A 81 -7.36 -5.82 5.62
N HIS A 82 -7.98 -6.99 5.47
CA HIS A 82 -9.19 -7.14 4.66
C HIS A 82 -10.42 -6.51 5.32
N PHE A 83 -10.51 -6.51 6.64
CA PHE A 83 -11.54 -5.75 7.35
C PHE A 83 -11.38 -4.24 7.14
N GLU A 84 -10.15 -3.73 7.18
CA GLU A 84 -9.86 -2.32 6.90
C GLU A 84 -10.36 -1.95 5.49
N SER A 85 -9.86 -2.63 4.46
CA SER A 85 -10.18 -2.30 3.06
C SER A 85 -11.66 -2.54 2.72
N GLY A 86 -12.22 -3.66 3.16
CA GLY A 86 -13.58 -4.08 2.82
C GLY A 86 -14.68 -3.43 3.67
N VAL A 87 -14.35 -2.89 4.85
CA VAL A 87 -15.33 -2.30 5.76
C VAL A 87 -14.98 -0.86 6.11
N LEU A 88 -13.80 -0.59 6.68
CA LEU A 88 -13.46 0.75 7.18
C LEU A 88 -13.24 1.73 6.01
N PHE A 89 -12.26 1.48 5.15
CA PHE A 89 -11.94 2.35 4.03
C PHE A 89 -13.08 2.41 3.02
N ALA A 90 -13.68 1.27 2.67
CA ALA A 90 -14.82 1.23 1.76
C ALA A 90 -15.98 2.11 2.23
N ARG A 91 -16.35 2.05 3.53
CA ARG A 91 -17.41 2.90 4.08
C ARG A 91 -16.99 4.36 4.17
N MET A 92 -15.76 4.64 4.57
CA MET A 92 -15.24 6.00 4.61
C MET A 92 -15.31 6.66 3.23
N ARG A 93 -14.85 5.96 2.17
CA ARG A 93 -14.91 6.42 0.78
C ARG A 93 -16.33 6.54 0.23
N PHE A 94 -17.30 5.86 0.83
CA PHE A 94 -18.70 5.99 0.41
C PHE A 94 -19.35 7.25 0.99
N ILE A 95 -18.86 7.73 2.14
CA ILE A 95 -19.39 8.90 2.83
C ILE A 95 -18.78 10.20 2.29
N PHE A 96 -17.50 10.15 1.90
CA PHE A 96 -16.71 11.30 1.39
C PHE A 96 -16.34 11.09 -0.06
#